data_AF-A0A9D7IFK8-F1
#
_entry.id   AF-A0A9D7IFK8-F1
#
_cell.length_a   1.000
_cell.length_b   1.000
_cell.length_c   1.000
_cell.angle_alpha   90.00
_cell.angle_beta   90.00
_cell.angle_gamma   90.00
#
_symmetry.space_group_name_H-M   'P 1'
#
loop_
_entity.id
_entity.type
_entity.pdbx_description
1 polymer ?
#
loop_
_entity_poly.entity_id
_entity_poly.type
_entity_poly.pdbx_seq_one_letter_code
_entity_poly.pdbx_strand_id
1 'polypeptide(L)'
;MNSRPLRHFWKAWKARIIDRLDQWMLQDHCNILLHAGEIQVFSEHLSKDWLNKALVVPIESLDAGLERAFHRHGPEARVAVMPQGPYVIARTMEPMQV
;
A
#
# COMPACT_ATOMS: atom_id res chain seq x y z
N MET A 1 16.60 19.56 13.78
CA MET A 1 16.31 19.72 12.34
C MET A 1 14.91 20.30 12.16
N ASN A 2 14.81 21.33 11.32
CA ASN A 2 13.68 22.26 11.28
C ASN A 2 12.51 21.68 10.45
N SER A 3 11.46 21.19 11.10
CA SER A 3 10.27 20.54 10.49
C SER A 3 9.26 21.52 9.86
N ARG A 4 9.70 22.73 9.53
CA ARG A 4 8.86 23.80 8.94
C ARG A 4 8.55 23.65 7.44
N PRO A 5 9.41 23.07 6.57
CA PRO A 5 9.12 22.94 5.14
C PRO A 5 7.99 21.94 4.83
N LEU A 6 7.97 20.79 5.53
CA LEU A 6 7.02 19.69 5.27
C LEU A 6 5.58 20.03 5.66
N ARG A 7 5.38 20.82 6.73
CA ARG A 7 4.03 21.25 7.15
C ARG A 7 3.39 22.23 6.17
N HIS A 8 4.18 23.09 5.53
CA HIS A 8 3.67 23.98 4.48
C HIS A 8 3.41 23.23 3.17
N PHE A 9 4.27 22.28 2.79
CA PHE A 9 4.02 21.41 1.64
C PHE A 9 2.71 20.62 1.82
N TRP A 10 2.50 19.98 2.97
CA TRP A 10 1.29 19.20 3.23
C TRP A 10 0.02 20.05 3.34
N LYS A 11 0.10 21.25 3.93
CA LYS A 11 -1.02 22.22 3.93
C LYS A 11 -1.33 22.73 2.53
N ALA A 12 -0.31 23.07 1.73
CA ALA A 12 -0.49 23.56 0.37
C ALA A 12 -1.01 22.46 -0.58
N TRP A 13 -0.59 21.22 -0.36
CA TRP A 13 -1.03 20.05 -1.11
C TRP A 13 -2.48 19.68 -0.78
N LYS A 14 -2.86 19.66 0.52
CA LYS A 14 -4.26 19.51 0.94
C LYS A 14 -5.15 20.66 0.47
N ALA A 15 -4.65 21.90 0.39
CA ALA A 15 -5.48 23.05 0.06
C ALA A 15 -5.82 23.19 -1.43
N ARG A 16 -5.22 22.38 -2.32
CA ARG A 16 -5.33 22.56 -3.78
C ARG A 16 -6.07 21.44 -4.53
N ILE A 17 -6.43 20.37 -3.83
CA ILE A 17 -7.10 19.19 -4.40
C ILE A 17 -8.00 18.62 -3.30
N ILE A 18 -9.23 19.13 -3.16
CA ILE A 18 -10.25 18.58 -2.24
C ILE A 18 -11.55 18.21 -3.01
N ASP A 19 -11.58 18.39 -4.33
CA ASP A 19 -12.81 18.42 -5.12
C ASP A 19 -12.90 17.34 -6.22
N ARG A 20 -11.97 16.38 -6.27
CA ARG A 20 -12.01 15.28 -7.26
C ARG A 20 -12.45 13.98 -6.61
N LEU A 21 -13.40 13.29 -7.25
CA LEU A 21 -13.85 11.95 -6.87
C LEU A 21 -12.62 11.02 -6.67
N ASP A 22 -12.64 10.22 -5.60
CA ASP A 22 -11.67 9.17 -5.30
C ASP A 22 -10.20 9.60 -5.08
N GLN A 23 -9.92 10.90 -5.05
CA GLN A 23 -8.57 11.43 -4.91
C GLN A 23 -7.86 10.90 -3.65
N TRP A 24 -8.53 10.90 -2.50
CA TRP A 24 -7.90 10.47 -1.25
C TRP A 24 -7.56 8.97 -1.28
N MET A 25 -8.39 8.15 -1.94
CA MET A 25 -8.15 6.71 -2.08
C MET A 25 -6.91 6.47 -2.94
N LEU A 26 -6.79 7.19 -4.06
CA LEU A 26 -5.60 7.09 -4.91
C LEU A 26 -4.34 7.61 -4.19
N GLN A 27 -4.47 8.71 -3.43
CA GLN A 27 -3.35 9.23 -2.65
C GLN A 27 -2.84 8.19 -1.64
N ASP A 28 -3.74 7.57 -0.88
CA ASP A 28 -3.37 6.58 0.12
C ASP A 28 -2.75 5.34 -0.53
N HIS A 29 -3.36 4.86 -1.63
CA HIS A 29 -2.81 3.77 -2.43
C HIS A 29 -1.38 4.04 -2.93
N CYS A 30 -1.14 5.24 -3.48
CA CYS A 30 0.20 5.66 -3.89
C CYS A 30 1.19 5.74 -2.71
N ASN A 31 0.74 6.22 -1.55
CA ASN A 31 1.58 6.25 -0.35
C ASN A 31 1.99 4.83 0.08
N ILE A 32 1.06 3.87 0.04
CA ILE A 32 1.36 2.45 0.30
C ILE A 32 2.38 1.93 -0.72
N LEU A 33 2.18 2.17 -2.01
CA LEU A 33 3.12 1.73 -3.05
C LEU A 33 4.52 2.30 -2.88
N LEU A 34 4.67 3.56 -2.48
CA LEU A 34 5.98 4.17 -2.23
C LEU A 34 6.75 3.47 -1.10
N HIS A 35 6.05 2.95 -0.09
CA HIS A 35 6.66 2.29 1.06
C HIS A 35 6.81 0.77 0.90
N ALA A 36 5.82 0.09 0.31
CA ALA A 36 5.86 -1.35 0.04
C ALA A 36 6.68 -1.69 -1.23
N GLY A 37 6.73 -0.75 -2.18
CA GLY A 37 7.31 -0.89 -3.51
C GLY A 37 6.48 -1.77 -4.47
N GLU A 38 5.52 -2.56 -3.96
CA GLU A 38 4.65 -3.41 -4.76
C GLU A 38 3.42 -3.84 -3.97
N ILE A 39 2.29 -3.95 -4.67
CA ILE A 39 1.06 -4.55 -4.15
C ILE A 39 0.67 -5.68 -5.11
N GLN A 40 0.51 -6.89 -4.59
CA GLN A 40 0.08 -8.06 -5.36
C GLN A 40 -1.41 -8.33 -5.08
N VAL A 41 -2.20 -8.62 -6.11
CA VAL A 41 -3.65 -8.84 -5.99
C VAL A 41 -4.05 -10.15 -6.65
N PHE A 42 -4.64 -11.05 -5.85
CA PHE A 42 -5.36 -12.22 -6.33
C PHE A 42 -6.85 -11.87 -6.45
N SER A 43 -7.47 -12.14 -7.60
CA SER A 43 -8.92 -12.01 -7.79
C SER A 43 -9.39 -12.90 -8.92
N GLU A 44 -10.46 -13.66 -8.69
CA GLU A 44 -11.12 -14.48 -9.71
C GLU A 44 -12.07 -13.67 -10.62
N HIS A 45 -12.47 -12.48 -10.17
CA HIS A 45 -13.57 -11.72 -10.76
C HIS A 45 -13.13 -10.40 -11.40
N LEU A 46 -11.85 -10.05 -11.31
CA LEU A 46 -11.28 -8.86 -11.95
C LEU A 46 -10.35 -9.29 -13.08
N SER A 47 -10.49 -8.67 -14.25
CA SER A 47 -9.57 -8.94 -15.35
C SER A 47 -8.17 -8.43 -15.03
N LYS A 48 -7.16 -9.16 -15.50
CA LYS A 48 -5.76 -8.76 -15.36
C LYS A 48 -5.49 -7.38 -15.98
N ASP A 49 -6.16 -7.06 -17.09
CA ASP A 49 -6.06 -5.75 -17.74
C ASP A 49 -6.53 -4.60 -16.85
N TRP A 50 -7.58 -4.80 -16.05
CA TRP A 50 -8.04 -3.80 -15.09
C TRP A 50 -7.06 -3.68 -13.93
N LEU A 51 -6.59 -4.81 -13.39
CA LEU A 51 -5.62 -4.82 -12.29
C LEU A 51 -4.29 -4.15 -12.69
N ASN A 52 -3.80 -4.39 -13.91
CA ASN A 52 -2.60 -3.76 -14.44
C ASN A 52 -2.73 -2.23 -14.56
N LYS A 53 -3.95 -1.70 -14.75
CA LYS A 53 -4.22 -0.25 -14.77
C LYS A 53 -4.32 0.36 -13.35
N ALA A 54 -4.48 -0.47 -12.34
CA ALA A 54 -4.70 -0.06 -10.94
C ALA A 54 -3.41 -0.01 -10.10
N LEU A 55 -2.22 0.05 -10.74
CA LEU A 55 -0.91 0.13 -10.07
C LEU A 55 -0.62 -1.06 -9.13
N VAL A 56 -1.21 -2.22 -9.41
CA VAL A 56 -0.98 -3.47 -8.69
C VAL A 56 -0.46 -4.54 -9.64
N VAL A 57 0.09 -5.63 -9.09
CA VAL A 57 0.50 -6.80 -9.86
C VAL A 57 -0.52 -7.92 -9.67
N PRO A 58 -1.24 -8.34 -10.72
CA PRO A 58 -2.13 -9.49 -10.63
C PRO A 58 -1.32 -10.78 -10.40
N ILE A 59 -1.82 -11.64 -9.52
CA ILE A 59 -1.24 -12.97 -9.25
C ILE A 59 -2.29 -14.06 -9.44
N GLU A 60 -1.85 -15.24 -9.88
CA GLU A 60 -2.75 -16.39 -10.15
C GLU A 60 -3.10 -17.20 -8.90
N SER A 61 -2.30 -17.08 -7.83
CA SER A 61 -2.51 -17.78 -6.56
C SER A 61 -1.71 -17.12 -5.45
N LEU A 62 -2.06 -17.43 -4.20
CA LEU A 62 -1.27 -17.00 -3.04
C LEU A 62 0.17 -17.53 -3.11
N ASP A 63 0.36 -18.78 -3.50
CA ASP A 63 1.67 -19.42 -3.58
C ASP A 63 2.59 -18.70 -4.59
N ALA A 64 2.06 -18.34 -5.76
CA ALA A 64 2.81 -17.57 -6.75
C ALA A 64 3.19 -16.17 -6.23
N GLY A 65 2.29 -15.54 -5.47
CA GLY A 65 2.57 -14.25 -4.83
C GLY A 65 3.65 -14.35 -3.74
N LEU A 66 3.62 -15.43 -2.95
CA LEU A 66 4.62 -15.70 -1.91
C LEU A 66 5.99 -16.01 -2.52
N GLU A 67 6.07 -16.86 -3.55
CA GLU A 67 7.33 -17.16 -4.25
C GLU A 67 8.00 -15.88 -4.74
N ARG A 68 7.22 -15.00 -5.38
CA ARG A 68 7.69 -13.69 -5.84
C ARG A 68 8.15 -12.79 -4.71
N ALA A 69 7.41 -12.77 -3.59
CA ALA A 69 7.78 -11.99 -2.42
C ALA A 69 9.10 -12.49 -1.79
N PHE A 70 9.27 -13.81 -1.65
CA PHE A 70 10.51 -14.39 -1.13
C PHE A 70 11.70 -14.15 -2.07
N HIS A 71 11.50 -14.21 -3.39
CA HIS A 71 12.54 -13.83 -4.34
C HIS A 71 12.98 -12.37 -4.15
N ARG A 72 12.05 -11.46 -3.85
CA ARG A 72 12.33 -10.02 -3.68
C ARG A 72 12.91 -9.66 -2.31
N HIS A 73 12.42 -10.29 -1.24
CA HIS A 73 12.75 -9.95 0.15
C HIS A 73 13.76 -10.91 0.82
N GLY A 74 14.08 -12.02 0.15
CA GLY A 74 14.96 -13.07 0.64
C GLY A 74 14.19 -14.31 1.16
N PRO A 75 14.80 -15.51 1.10
CA PRO A 75 14.14 -16.77 1.47
C PRO A 75 13.75 -16.86 2.95
N GLU A 76 14.45 -16.12 3.82
CA GLU A 76 14.19 -16.07 5.27
C GLU A 76 13.25 -14.92 5.68
N ALA A 77 12.58 -14.27 4.72
CA ALA A 77 11.65 -13.19 5.02
C ALA A 77 10.50 -13.68 5.91
N ARG A 78 10.08 -12.86 6.88
CA ARG A 78 8.94 -13.19 7.74
C ARG A 78 7.65 -12.65 7.13
N VAL A 79 6.60 -13.46 7.16
CA VAL A 79 5.27 -13.09 6.65
C VAL A 79 4.36 -12.75 7.82
N ALA A 80 3.77 -11.57 7.80
CA ALA A 80 2.68 -11.20 8.69
C ALA A 80 1.35 -11.44 7.96
N VAL A 81 0.43 -12.19 8.59
CA VAL A 81 -0.88 -12.50 8.03
C VAL A 81 -1.94 -11.72 8.80
N MET A 82 -2.79 -10.98 8.07
CA MET A 82 -3.95 -10.26 8.62
C MET A 82 -5.23 -10.83 8.01
N PRO A 83 -5.81 -11.90 8.57
CA PRO A 83 -7.11 -12.39 8.14
C PRO A 83 -8.16 -11.28 8.30
N GLN A 84 -9.09 -11.16 7.35
CA GLN A 84 -10.18 -10.18 7.42
C GLN A 84 -9.66 -8.73 7.58
N GLY A 85 -8.64 -8.34 6.80
CA GLY A 85 -7.94 -7.05 6.91
C GLY A 85 -8.79 -5.81 7.23
N PRO A 86 -9.96 -5.58 6.58
CA PRO A 86 -10.81 -4.42 6.87
C PRO A 86 -11.33 -4.32 8.32
N TYR A 87 -11.28 -5.41 9.08
CA TYR A 87 -11.82 -5.51 10.44
C TYR A 87 -10.73 -5.49 11.52
N VAL A 88 -9.46 -5.26 11.15
CA VAL A 88 -8.32 -5.31 12.07
C VAL A 88 -7.65 -3.94 12.15
N ILE A 89 -7.29 -3.52 13.37
CA ILE A 89 -6.41 -2.37 13.61
C ILE A 89 -5.04 -2.91 14.02
N ALA A 90 -4.06 -2.80 13.13
CA ALA A 90 -2.69 -3.20 13.42
C ALA A 90 -2.02 -2.19 14.39
N ARG A 91 -1.27 -2.72 15.35
CA ARG A 91 -0.42 -1.92 16.25
C ARG A 91 1.01 -2.42 16.21
N THR A 92 1.97 -1.52 16.34
CA THR A 92 3.36 -1.87 16.63
C THR A 92 3.48 -2.34 18.09
N MET A 93 4.42 -3.25 18.38
CA MET A 93 4.62 -3.74 19.75
C MET A 93 5.11 -2.62 20.68
N GLU A 94 5.93 -1.72 20.15
CA GLU A 94 6.31 -0.48 20.81
C GLU A 94 5.43 0.66 20.27
N PRO A 95 4.88 1.52 21.14
CA PRO A 95 4.16 2.69 20.67
C PRO A 95 5.10 3.55 19.83
N MET A 96 4.64 3.92 18.63
CA MET A 96 5.35 4.86 17.77
C MET A 96 5.64 6.13 18.58
N GLN A 97 6.92 6.41 18.83
CA GLN A 97 7.34 7.66 19.48
C GLN A 97 7.11 8.78 18.47
N VAL A 98 6.03 9.54 18.67
CA VAL A 98 5.62 10.67 17.82
C VAL A 98 6.26 11.96 18.30
#